data_AF-A0A7K2NT23-F1
#
_entry.id   AF-A0A7K2NT23-F1
#
_cell.length_a   1.000
_cell.length_b   1.000
_cell.length_c   1.000
_cell.angle_alpha   90.00
_cell.angle_beta   90.00
_cell.angle_gamma   90.00
#
_symmetry.space_group_name_H-M   'P 1'
#
loop_
_entity.id
_entity.type
_entity.pdbx_description
1 polymer ?
#
loop_
_entity_poly.entity_id
_entity_poly.type
_entity_poly.pdbx_seq_one_letter_code
_entity_poly.pdbx_strand_id
1 'polypeptide(L)'
;GAPRGRDRRARAVLLVGLAVLVLALAGLTYSLLDGSDGGGGTEGSGGGTHPGVTSAATSDGAGEPSPSASSGSDGGESSPAPQSVEVSVVGSRTHYSGACPPPHDRAPAFTATFTVGRLPAEVGYRWVTADGSVSDPGWRTLSFPSGGERSRQDRVVVTTHDDTGAFEGAVRVEVRSPVRATSNAVAFSMACGTGTETETETPSGGASHSSSPSAPSSSPSA
;
A
#
# COMPACT_ATOMS: atom_id res chain seq x y z
N GLY A 1 -35.56 2.31 46.39
CA GLY A 1 -34.76 1.07 46.49
C GLY A 1 -33.99 0.87 45.20
N ALA A 2 -32.69 0.57 45.28
CA ALA A 2 -31.70 0.71 44.20
C ALA A 2 -31.75 -0.40 43.11
N PRO A 3 -31.38 -0.10 41.84
CA PRO A 3 -31.12 -1.12 40.83
C PRO A 3 -29.66 -1.58 40.88
N ARG A 4 -29.27 -2.40 41.86
CA ARG A 4 -27.88 -2.91 42.04
C ARG A 4 -27.52 -4.14 41.19
N GLY A 5 -28.13 -4.31 40.03
CA GLY A 5 -27.97 -5.52 39.19
C GLY A 5 -27.03 -5.37 37.99
N ARG A 6 -26.88 -4.14 37.44
CA ARG A 6 -26.19 -3.92 36.16
C ARG A 6 -24.69 -3.66 36.33
N ASP A 7 -24.28 -3.08 37.46
CA ASP A 7 -22.87 -2.75 37.72
C ASP A 7 -21.98 -3.97 37.96
N ARG A 8 -22.53 -5.06 38.51
CA ARG A 8 -21.75 -6.29 38.76
C ARG A 8 -21.40 -7.03 37.46
N ARG A 9 -22.33 -7.04 36.50
CA ARG A 9 -22.10 -7.69 35.19
C ARG A 9 -21.12 -6.87 34.35
N ALA A 10 -21.24 -5.55 34.34
CA ALA A 10 -20.30 -4.66 33.67
C ALA A 10 -18.87 -4.78 34.27
N ARG A 11 -18.73 -4.83 35.59
CA ARG A 11 -17.44 -5.03 36.26
C ARG A 11 -16.83 -6.41 36.00
N ALA A 12 -17.65 -7.46 35.94
CA ALA A 12 -17.16 -8.80 35.63
C ALA A 12 -16.60 -8.90 34.19
N VAL A 13 -17.29 -8.32 33.21
CA VAL A 13 -16.82 -8.29 31.81
C VAL A 13 -15.51 -7.51 31.69
N LEU A 14 -15.38 -6.39 32.41
CA LEU A 14 -14.16 -5.58 32.42
C LEU A 14 -12.97 -6.33 33.02
N LEU A 15 -13.17 -7.06 34.12
CA LEU A 15 -12.12 -7.87 34.74
C LEU A 15 -11.70 -9.06 33.88
N VAL A 16 -12.65 -9.74 33.22
CA VAL A 16 -12.35 -10.83 32.30
C VAL A 16 -11.61 -10.31 31.07
N GLY A 17 -12.06 -9.19 30.48
CA GLY A 17 -11.37 -8.55 29.36
C GLY A 17 -9.94 -8.13 29.71
N LEU A 18 -9.73 -7.55 30.89
CA LEU A 18 -8.40 -7.19 31.39
C LEU A 18 -7.51 -8.43 31.59
N ALA A 19 -8.05 -9.51 32.15
CA ALA A 19 -7.28 -10.75 32.34
C ALA A 19 -6.84 -11.39 31.01
N VAL A 20 -7.73 -11.39 30.00
CA VAL A 20 -7.40 -11.89 28.64
C VAL A 20 -6.34 -11.00 27.99
N LEU A 21 -6.43 -9.69 28.14
CA LEU A 21 -5.45 -8.74 27.58
C LEU A 21 -4.06 -8.92 28.23
N VAL A 22 -4.00 -9.09 29.55
CA VAL A 22 -2.74 -9.37 30.25
C VAL A 22 -2.14 -10.71 29.82
N LEU A 23 -2.96 -11.76 29.65
CA LEU A 23 -2.49 -13.07 29.16
C LEU A 23 -1.97 -12.99 27.72
N ALA A 24 -2.63 -12.23 26.83
CA ALA A 24 -2.20 -12.04 25.46
C ALA A 24 -0.85 -11.29 25.38
N LEU A 25 -0.67 -10.25 26.20
CA LEU A 25 0.60 -9.52 26.28
C LEU A 25 1.72 -10.39 26.84
N ALA A 26 1.45 -11.17 27.90
CA ALA A 26 2.42 -12.09 28.48
C ALA A 26 2.84 -13.20 27.48
N GLY A 27 1.88 -13.76 26.74
CA GLY A 27 2.16 -14.78 25.70
C GLY A 27 2.99 -14.23 24.53
N LEU A 28 2.69 -13.01 24.06
CA LEU A 28 3.46 -12.35 23.01
C LEU A 28 4.91 -12.09 23.45
N THR A 29 5.12 -11.62 24.69
CA THR A 29 6.46 -11.45 25.24
C THR A 29 7.19 -12.78 25.43
N TYR A 30 6.49 -13.85 25.83
CA TYR A 30 7.10 -15.18 25.99
C TYR A 30 7.55 -15.75 24.64
N SER A 31 6.78 -15.56 23.57
CA SER A 31 7.18 -16.02 22.22
C SER A 31 8.43 -15.31 21.67
N LEU A 32 8.65 -14.05 22.05
CA LEU A 32 9.83 -13.29 21.65
C LEU A 32 11.08 -13.65 22.46
N LEU A 33 10.91 -14.18 23.68
CA LEU A 33 12.02 -14.61 24.53
C LEU A 33 12.36 -16.10 24.37
N ASP A 34 11.38 -16.96 24.06
CA ASP A 34 11.56 -18.42 23.90
C ASP A 34 11.77 -18.84 22.43
N GLY A 35 11.68 -17.88 21.49
CA GLY A 35 11.84 -18.10 20.04
C GLY A 35 13.28 -18.23 19.55
N SER A 36 14.19 -18.72 20.38
CA SER A 36 15.58 -19.01 20.00
C SER A 36 16.05 -20.28 20.69
N ASP A 37 15.44 -21.42 20.37
CA ASP A 37 16.08 -22.74 20.28
C ASP A 37 15.03 -23.78 19.83
N GLY A 38 15.24 -24.40 18.67
CA GLY A 38 14.29 -25.38 18.12
C GLY A 38 14.72 -25.92 16.77
N GLY A 39 15.98 -26.35 16.67
CA GLY A 39 16.53 -26.99 15.49
C GLY A 39 16.02 -28.41 15.28
N GLY A 40 15.89 -28.78 13.99
CA GLY A 40 16.26 -30.10 13.48
C GLY A 40 15.35 -31.27 13.84
N GLY A 41 14.27 -31.43 13.07
CA GLY A 41 13.60 -32.72 12.92
C GLY A 41 14.45 -33.71 12.10
N THR A 42 14.82 -34.79 12.77
CA THR A 42 15.26 -36.14 12.35
C THR A 42 14.45 -36.71 11.15
N GLU A 43 14.85 -37.67 10.32
CA GLU A 43 15.79 -38.80 10.38
C GLU A 43 15.82 -39.46 8.98
N GLY A 44 16.89 -40.19 8.64
CA GLY A 44 16.96 -40.93 7.37
C GLY A 44 18.25 -41.73 7.21
N SER A 45 18.40 -42.76 8.06
CA SER A 45 19.51 -43.72 8.10
C SER A 45 19.69 -44.50 6.80
N GLY A 46 20.94 -44.68 6.36
CA GLY A 46 21.32 -45.53 5.24
C GLY A 46 22.81 -45.84 5.29
N GLY A 47 23.16 -46.92 6.00
CA GLY A 47 24.54 -47.34 6.24
C GLY A 47 25.27 -47.89 5.02
N GLY A 48 26.60 -47.89 5.12
CA GLY A 48 27.52 -48.53 4.20
C GLY A 48 28.92 -48.47 4.80
N THR A 49 29.43 -49.63 5.20
CA THR A 49 30.54 -49.84 6.11
C THR A 49 31.70 -50.55 5.40
N HIS A 50 32.94 -50.09 5.66
CA HIS A 50 34.27 -50.76 5.51
C HIS A 50 34.92 -50.90 4.10
N PRO A 51 36.25 -51.21 4.00
CA PRO A 51 37.42 -50.55 4.61
C PRO A 51 38.69 -50.55 3.69
N GLY A 52 39.79 -49.91 4.15
CA GLY A 52 41.19 -50.16 3.71
C GLY A 52 41.63 -49.38 2.45
N VAL A 53 42.88 -48.94 2.28
CA VAL A 53 44.15 -49.35 2.88
C VAL A 53 45.15 -48.17 2.79
N THR A 54 46.02 -48.06 3.77
CA THR A 54 47.21 -47.19 3.77
C THR A 54 48.24 -47.65 2.74
N SER A 55 48.94 -46.73 2.08
CA SER A 55 50.40 -46.85 1.85
C SER A 55 50.97 -45.53 1.34
N ALA A 56 52.02 -45.08 2.03
CA ALA A 56 52.94 -44.05 1.60
C ALA A 56 53.98 -44.62 0.63
N ALA A 57 54.46 -43.82 -0.33
CA ALA A 57 55.87 -43.72 -0.70
C ALA A 57 56.08 -42.67 -1.80
N THR A 58 57.08 -41.83 -1.57
CA THR A 58 57.77 -40.91 -2.49
C THR A 58 58.40 -41.62 -3.68
N SER A 59 58.42 -40.99 -4.87
CA SER A 59 59.59 -40.93 -5.77
C SER A 59 59.38 -39.93 -6.91
N ASP A 60 60.41 -39.11 -7.13
CA ASP A 60 60.72 -38.26 -8.27
C ASP A 60 60.48 -38.91 -9.65
N GLY A 61 60.10 -38.07 -10.62
CA GLY A 61 60.06 -38.45 -12.04
C GLY A 61 59.60 -37.30 -12.93
N ALA A 62 60.56 -36.56 -13.49
CA ALA A 62 60.36 -35.53 -14.51
C ALA A 62 59.69 -36.09 -15.78
N GLY A 63 58.79 -35.30 -16.38
CA GLY A 63 58.23 -35.59 -17.70
C GLY A 63 56.94 -34.82 -18.03
N GLU A 64 57.06 -33.56 -18.44
CA GLU A 64 56.13 -32.95 -19.41
C GLU A 64 56.40 -33.62 -20.78
N PRO A 65 55.40 -33.85 -21.67
CA PRO A 65 54.54 -32.78 -22.16
C PRO A 65 53.06 -33.17 -22.39
N SER A 66 52.28 -32.13 -22.71
CA SER A 66 50.99 -32.14 -23.43
C SER A 66 49.72 -32.00 -22.56
N PRO A 67 49.26 -30.76 -22.29
CA PRO A 67 47.86 -30.56 -21.95
C PRO A 67 47.03 -30.78 -23.22
N SER A 68 46.43 -31.96 -23.35
CA SER A 68 45.19 -32.07 -24.11
C SER A 68 44.19 -31.15 -23.43
N ALA A 69 44.02 -29.96 -23.99
CA ALA A 69 42.94 -29.06 -23.64
C ALA A 69 41.63 -29.74 -24.05
N SER A 70 41.14 -30.62 -23.18
CA SER A 70 39.72 -30.92 -23.10
C SER A 70 39.05 -29.56 -22.94
N SER A 71 38.46 -29.11 -24.04
CA SER A 71 37.57 -27.95 -24.05
C SER A 71 36.41 -28.33 -23.15
N GLY A 72 36.58 -28.08 -21.85
CA GLY A 72 35.49 -27.96 -20.92
C GLY A 72 34.63 -26.86 -21.50
N SER A 73 33.58 -27.27 -22.21
CA SER A 73 32.43 -26.41 -22.39
C SER A 73 31.85 -26.27 -21.00
N ASP A 74 32.42 -25.35 -20.21
CA ASP A 74 31.71 -24.68 -19.15
C ASP A 74 30.54 -24.00 -19.84
N GLY A 75 29.48 -24.79 -20.04
CA GLY A 75 28.16 -24.28 -20.31
C GLY A 75 27.79 -23.48 -19.09
N GLY A 76 28.25 -22.23 -19.06
CA GLY A 76 27.85 -21.25 -18.08
C GLY A 76 26.35 -21.18 -18.17
N GLU A 77 25.69 -21.86 -17.24
CA GLU A 77 24.26 -21.78 -17.00
C GLU A 77 23.98 -20.31 -16.73
N SER A 78 23.63 -19.58 -17.79
CA SER A 78 23.32 -18.16 -17.70
C SER A 78 22.03 -18.07 -16.90
N SER A 79 22.18 -17.83 -15.60
CA SER A 79 21.05 -17.67 -14.71
C SER A 79 20.13 -16.59 -15.30
N PRO A 80 18.81 -16.80 -15.37
CA PRO A 80 17.90 -15.81 -15.91
C PRO A 80 18.14 -14.46 -15.21
N ALA A 81 18.16 -13.36 -15.97
CA ALA A 81 18.33 -12.03 -15.41
C ALA A 81 17.39 -11.83 -14.19
N PRO A 82 17.74 -11.05 -13.16
CA PRO A 82 16.89 -10.83 -11.99
C PRO A 82 15.64 -9.99 -12.33
N GLN A 83 14.52 -10.20 -11.64
CA GLN A 83 13.29 -9.43 -11.89
C GLN A 83 13.50 -7.95 -11.52
N SER A 84 12.77 -7.05 -12.17
CA SER A 84 12.75 -5.63 -11.82
C SER A 84 11.32 -5.09 -11.84
N VAL A 85 11.07 -4.12 -10.95
CA VAL A 85 9.83 -3.34 -10.92
C VAL A 85 10.22 -1.88 -10.76
N GLU A 86 9.83 -1.06 -11.71
CA GLU A 86 9.86 0.39 -11.61
C GLU A 86 8.45 0.89 -11.31
N VAL A 87 8.33 1.88 -10.41
CA VAL A 87 7.05 2.49 -10.07
C VAL A 87 7.21 3.99 -9.93
N SER A 88 6.32 4.74 -10.58
CA SER A 88 6.22 6.20 -10.48
C SER A 88 4.79 6.61 -10.17
N VAL A 89 4.62 7.71 -9.45
CA VAL A 89 3.32 8.26 -9.08
C VAL A 89 3.20 9.69 -9.61
N VAL A 90 2.05 10.00 -10.21
CA VAL A 90 1.66 11.35 -10.60
C VAL A 90 0.35 11.73 -9.91
N GLY A 91 0.24 12.99 -9.50
CA GLY A 91 -0.95 13.54 -8.88
C GLY A 91 -1.74 14.42 -9.84
N SER A 92 -3.06 14.44 -9.64
CA SER A 92 -4.01 15.31 -10.33
C SER A 92 -4.96 15.89 -9.28
N ARG A 93 -5.34 17.16 -9.41
CA ARG A 93 -6.19 17.86 -8.42
C ARG A 93 -5.61 17.78 -7.00
N THR A 94 -4.29 17.93 -6.85
CA THR A 94 -3.58 17.79 -5.57
C THR A 94 -3.88 18.89 -4.56
N HIS A 95 -4.75 19.84 -4.89
CA HIS A 95 -5.27 20.85 -3.99
C HIS A 95 -6.79 20.84 -4.08
N TYR A 96 -7.46 20.69 -2.94
CA TYR A 96 -8.91 20.74 -2.82
C TYR A 96 -9.34 21.78 -1.78
N SER A 97 -10.38 22.54 -2.09
CA SER A 97 -11.08 23.37 -1.10
C SER A 97 -12.58 23.28 -1.35
N GLY A 98 -13.36 23.00 -0.31
CA GLY A 98 -14.80 22.85 -0.41
C GLY A 98 -15.40 22.00 0.71
N ALA A 99 -16.60 21.48 0.48
CA ALA A 99 -17.29 20.60 1.43
C ALA A 99 -16.66 19.21 1.46
N CYS A 100 -16.51 18.65 2.65
CA CYS A 100 -15.97 17.29 2.81
C CYS A 100 -17.08 16.28 3.13
N PRO A 101 -16.95 15.01 2.67
CA PRO A 101 -15.85 14.49 1.84
C PRO A 101 -15.87 15.04 0.41
N PRO A 102 -14.70 15.24 -0.23
CA PRO A 102 -14.65 15.75 -1.60
C PRO A 102 -15.41 14.84 -2.58
N PRO A 103 -16.20 15.40 -3.52
CA PRO A 103 -16.75 14.62 -4.63
C PRO A 103 -15.63 13.92 -5.41
N HIS A 104 -15.84 12.69 -5.88
CA HIS A 104 -14.79 11.87 -6.50
C HIS A 104 -14.14 12.52 -7.74
N ASP A 105 -14.89 13.35 -8.47
CA ASP A 105 -14.43 14.14 -9.62
C ASP A 105 -13.64 15.40 -9.24
N ARG A 106 -13.72 15.84 -7.98
CA ARG A 106 -12.97 16.99 -7.44
C ARG A 106 -11.86 16.59 -6.48
N ALA A 107 -11.91 15.37 -5.95
CA ALA A 107 -10.93 14.83 -5.02
C ALA A 107 -9.51 14.76 -5.61
N PRO A 108 -8.47 14.97 -4.78
CA PRO A 108 -7.10 14.65 -5.15
C PRO A 108 -6.99 13.20 -5.60
N ALA A 109 -6.38 12.99 -6.75
CA ALA A 109 -6.31 11.69 -7.37
C ALA A 109 -4.90 11.40 -7.88
N PHE A 110 -4.45 10.17 -7.66
CA PHE A 110 -3.08 9.73 -7.90
C PHE A 110 -3.08 8.51 -8.78
N THR A 111 -2.21 8.52 -9.79
CA THR A 111 -2.02 7.41 -10.72
C THR A 111 -0.61 6.89 -10.56
N ALA A 112 -0.49 5.59 -10.30
CA ALA A 112 0.77 4.88 -10.27
C ALA A 112 0.98 4.17 -11.60
N THR A 113 2.17 4.29 -12.17
CA THR A 113 2.60 3.52 -13.35
C THR A 113 3.64 2.50 -12.91
N PHE A 114 3.37 1.23 -13.14
CA PHE A 114 4.23 0.10 -12.82
C PHE A 114 4.81 -0.46 -14.10
N THR A 115 6.12 -0.67 -14.15
CA THR A 115 6.81 -1.31 -15.27
C THR A 115 7.64 -2.49 -14.78
N VAL A 116 7.34 -3.69 -15.29
CA VAL A 116 8.07 -4.91 -14.95
C VAL A 116 9.15 -5.24 -15.98
N GLY A 117 10.29 -5.77 -15.52
CA GLY A 117 11.37 -6.17 -16.43
C GLY A 117 11.02 -7.36 -17.31
N ARG A 118 10.18 -8.30 -16.82
CA ARG A 118 9.81 -9.53 -17.53
C ARG A 118 8.39 -9.97 -17.25
N LEU A 119 7.88 -10.81 -18.15
CA LEU A 119 6.56 -11.42 -18.10
C LEU A 119 6.69 -12.95 -18.05
N PRO A 120 5.79 -13.66 -17.34
CA PRO A 120 4.76 -13.10 -16.48
C PRO A 120 5.32 -12.56 -15.15
N ALA A 121 4.57 -11.70 -14.48
CA ALA A 121 4.88 -11.20 -13.14
C ALA A 121 3.61 -10.87 -12.35
N GLU A 122 3.71 -10.92 -11.01
CA GLU A 122 2.68 -10.46 -10.09
C GLU A 122 3.27 -9.44 -9.14
N VAL A 123 2.81 -8.19 -9.25
CA VAL A 123 3.30 -7.08 -8.43
C VAL A 123 2.40 -6.91 -7.22
N GLY A 124 2.92 -7.19 -6.03
CA GLY A 124 2.23 -6.93 -4.77
C GLY A 124 2.55 -5.52 -4.29
N TYR A 125 1.56 -4.64 -4.22
CA TYR A 125 1.74 -3.21 -3.92
C TYR A 125 0.66 -2.66 -2.98
N ARG A 126 0.91 -1.49 -2.39
CA ARG A 126 -0.11 -0.73 -1.66
C ARG A 126 0.10 0.77 -1.83
N TRP A 127 -0.98 1.52 -1.71
CA TRP A 127 -0.95 2.98 -1.55
C TRP A 127 -0.64 3.33 -0.11
N VAL A 128 0.21 4.34 0.09
CA VAL A 128 0.63 4.80 1.41
C VAL A 128 0.59 6.32 1.46
N THR A 129 -0.01 6.84 2.52
CA THR A 129 0.22 8.19 3.02
C THR A 129 0.81 8.13 4.43
N ALA A 130 1.49 9.19 4.86
CA ALA A 130 2.12 9.25 6.18
C ALA A 130 1.12 9.01 7.33
N ASP A 131 -0.13 9.40 7.14
CA ASP A 131 -1.24 9.33 8.08
C ASP A 131 -2.20 8.15 7.83
N GLY A 132 -2.05 7.42 6.71
CA GLY A 132 -2.92 6.30 6.34
C GLY A 132 -4.25 6.68 5.66
N SER A 133 -4.47 7.95 5.33
CA SER A 133 -5.72 8.51 4.76
C SER A 133 -6.07 8.11 3.31
N VAL A 134 -5.38 7.15 2.69
CA VAL A 134 -5.76 6.66 1.35
C VAL A 134 -7.04 5.81 1.40
N SER A 135 -7.90 5.91 0.39
CA SER A 135 -9.19 5.21 0.37
C SER A 135 -9.09 3.68 0.35
N ASP A 136 -7.95 3.12 -0.04
CA ASP A 136 -7.66 1.69 0.03
C ASP A 136 -6.20 1.44 0.43
N PRO A 137 -5.91 1.37 1.74
CA PRO A 137 -4.56 1.15 2.27
C PRO A 137 -4.11 -0.31 2.18
N GLY A 138 -4.99 -1.21 1.71
CA GLY A 138 -4.74 -2.64 1.63
C GLY A 138 -3.63 -2.98 0.63
N TRP A 139 -3.01 -4.14 0.84
CA TRP A 139 -2.14 -4.71 -0.18
C TRP A 139 -2.97 -5.28 -1.33
N ARG A 140 -2.60 -4.91 -2.54
CA ARG A 140 -3.20 -5.31 -3.80
C ARG A 140 -2.19 -6.10 -4.64
N THR A 141 -2.70 -6.83 -5.63
CA THR A 141 -1.89 -7.54 -6.61
C THR A 141 -2.23 -7.02 -8.00
N LEU A 142 -1.20 -6.63 -8.77
CA LEU A 142 -1.31 -6.26 -10.18
C LEU A 142 -0.62 -7.33 -11.02
N SER A 143 -1.40 -8.06 -11.82
CA SER A 143 -0.89 -9.14 -12.67
C SER A 143 -0.31 -8.59 -13.97
N PHE A 144 0.71 -9.25 -14.49
CA PHE A 144 1.32 -9.00 -15.80
C PHE A 144 1.45 -10.34 -16.52
N PRO A 145 0.52 -10.71 -17.42
CA PRO A 145 0.50 -12.04 -18.04
C PRO A 145 1.60 -12.20 -19.10
N SER A 146 1.92 -13.45 -19.44
CA SER A 146 2.81 -13.77 -20.56
C SER A 146 2.27 -13.19 -21.87
N GLY A 147 3.14 -12.55 -22.66
CA GLY A 147 2.77 -11.90 -23.92
C GLY A 147 1.96 -10.59 -23.79
N GLY A 148 1.69 -10.12 -22.57
CA GLY A 148 1.01 -8.85 -22.32
C GLY A 148 1.94 -7.63 -22.38
N GLU A 149 1.41 -6.48 -21.94
CA GLU A 149 2.19 -5.27 -21.75
C GLU A 149 3.04 -5.34 -20.48
N ARG A 150 4.23 -4.75 -20.52
CA ARG A 150 5.12 -4.63 -19.35
C ARG A 150 4.78 -3.45 -18.45
N SER A 151 3.90 -2.55 -18.89
CA SER A 151 3.49 -1.36 -18.14
C SER A 151 2.00 -1.41 -17.85
N ARG A 152 1.60 -1.06 -16.63
CA ARG A 152 0.20 -0.99 -16.18
C ARG A 152 0.03 0.15 -15.18
N GLN A 153 -1.21 0.63 -15.05
CA GLN A 153 -1.55 1.71 -14.14
C GLN A 153 -2.59 1.28 -13.12
N ASP A 154 -2.51 1.86 -11.93
CA ASP A 154 -3.57 1.84 -10.91
C ASP A 154 -3.82 3.28 -10.43
N ARG A 155 -5.04 3.55 -9.94
CA ARG A 155 -5.43 4.88 -9.48
C ARG A 155 -6.11 4.82 -8.12
N VAL A 156 -5.84 5.83 -7.30
CA VAL A 156 -6.54 6.06 -6.02
C VAL A 156 -6.98 7.52 -5.92
N VAL A 157 -8.01 7.77 -5.12
CA VAL A 157 -8.38 9.12 -4.67
C VAL A 157 -8.13 9.25 -3.18
N VAL A 158 -7.80 10.45 -2.74
CA VAL A 158 -7.72 10.74 -1.31
C VAL A 158 -9.09 11.25 -0.87
N THR A 159 -9.56 10.72 0.25
CA THR A 159 -10.76 11.18 0.94
C THR A 159 -10.41 11.42 2.41
N THR A 160 -11.26 12.15 3.11
CA THR A 160 -11.16 12.31 4.56
C THR A 160 -12.50 11.96 5.20
N HIS A 161 -12.44 11.55 6.48
CA HIS A 161 -13.62 11.39 7.33
C HIS A 161 -13.90 12.66 8.15
N ASP A 162 -12.98 13.63 8.14
CA ASP A 162 -13.17 14.90 8.83
C ASP A 162 -13.99 15.86 7.96
N ASP A 163 -15.05 16.42 8.54
CA ASP A 163 -15.96 17.32 7.81
C ASP A 163 -15.40 18.75 7.66
N THR A 164 -14.39 19.13 8.45
CA THR A 164 -13.81 20.49 8.48
C THR A 164 -12.31 20.47 8.78
N GLY A 165 -11.60 21.53 8.40
CA GLY A 165 -10.17 21.72 8.70
C GLY A 165 -9.28 21.64 7.47
N ALA A 166 -7.99 21.90 7.68
CA ALA A 166 -6.97 21.79 6.63
C ALA A 166 -6.03 20.64 6.93
N PHE A 167 -5.69 19.86 5.91
CA PHE A 167 -4.77 18.76 6.02
C PHE A 167 -3.89 18.65 4.79
N GLU A 168 -2.65 18.25 5.03
CA GLU A 168 -1.61 18.07 4.03
C GLU A 168 -1.02 16.68 4.18
N GLY A 169 -0.64 16.09 3.07
CA GLY A 169 -0.05 14.76 3.06
C GLY A 169 0.72 14.51 1.78
N ALA A 170 1.29 13.32 1.67
CA ALA A 170 1.91 12.86 0.45
C ALA A 170 1.56 11.40 0.18
N VAL A 171 1.21 11.09 -1.06
CA VAL A 171 0.88 9.74 -1.51
C VAL A 171 2.08 9.13 -2.21
N ARG A 172 2.39 7.87 -1.88
CA ARG A 172 3.37 7.03 -2.59
C ARG A 172 2.86 5.60 -2.70
N VAL A 173 3.55 4.79 -3.49
CA VAL A 173 3.33 3.35 -3.59
C VAL A 173 4.52 2.60 -3.01
N GLU A 174 4.23 1.54 -2.26
CA GLU A 174 5.19 0.55 -1.82
C GLU A 174 4.94 -0.77 -2.54
N VAL A 175 6.01 -1.39 -3.05
CA VAL A 175 5.99 -2.71 -3.69
C VAL A 175 6.74 -3.69 -2.80
N ARG A 176 6.18 -4.89 -2.59
CA ARG A 176 6.83 -5.96 -1.82
C ARG A 176 7.20 -7.20 -2.62
N SER A 177 6.60 -7.40 -3.79
CA SER A 177 6.88 -8.53 -4.68
C SER A 177 6.75 -8.09 -6.15
N PRO A 178 7.48 -8.73 -7.08
CA PRO A 178 8.52 -9.75 -6.88
C PRO A 178 9.85 -9.20 -6.31
N VAL A 179 10.05 -7.89 -6.39
CA VAL A 179 11.18 -7.17 -5.78
C VAL A 179 10.64 -5.98 -5.00
N ARG A 180 11.31 -5.60 -3.92
CA ARG A 180 10.91 -4.43 -3.13
C ARG A 180 11.25 -3.16 -3.90
N ALA A 181 10.30 -2.25 -3.99
CA ALA A 181 10.47 -0.93 -4.60
C ALA A 181 9.59 0.10 -3.89
N THR A 182 9.92 1.37 -4.09
CA THR A 182 9.14 2.50 -3.58
C THR A 182 9.13 3.58 -4.63
N SER A 183 7.97 4.18 -4.87
CA SER A 183 7.83 5.29 -5.82
C SER A 183 8.32 6.61 -5.22
N ASN A 184 8.38 7.64 -6.06
CA ASN A 184 8.32 9.02 -5.58
C ASN A 184 7.04 9.26 -4.76
N ALA A 185 7.11 10.22 -3.83
CA ALA A 185 5.95 10.71 -3.10
C ALA A 185 5.42 11.99 -3.74
N VAL A 186 4.09 12.15 -3.81
CA VAL A 186 3.44 13.32 -4.38
C VAL A 186 2.57 13.98 -3.31
N ALA A 187 2.88 15.24 -3.01
CA ALA A 187 2.17 16.02 -2.00
C ALA A 187 0.75 16.42 -2.43
N PHE A 188 -0.14 16.55 -1.47
CA PHE A 188 -1.45 17.17 -1.63
C PHE A 188 -1.84 17.99 -0.41
N SER A 189 -2.84 18.84 -0.61
CA SER A 189 -3.50 19.63 0.42
C SER A 189 -5.01 19.60 0.22
N MET A 190 -5.75 19.63 1.32
CA MET A 190 -7.19 19.73 1.33
C MET A 190 -7.64 20.69 2.43
N ALA A 191 -8.55 21.58 2.09
CA ALA A 191 -9.18 22.51 3.00
C ALA A 191 -10.70 22.27 3.01
N CYS A 192 -11.16 21.54 4.02
CA CYS A 192 -12.56 21.30 4.30
C CYS A 192 -13.18 22.53 4.97
N GLY A 193 -14.08 23.19 4.26
CA GLY A 193 -14.91 24.27 4.77
C GLY A 193 -16.38 23.88 4.81
N THR A 194 -17.18 24.64 5.54
CA THR A 194 -18.64 24.53 5.49
C THR A 194 -19.14 25.07 4.15
N GLY A 195 -19.04 24.28 3.08
CA GLY A 195 -19.91 24.28 1.88
C GLY A 195 -20.41 25.57 1.24
N THR A 196 -19.81 26.75 1.48
CA THR A 196 -20.09 27.94 0.67
C THR A 196 -19.26 27.81 -0.60
N GLU A 197 -19.66 26.89 -1.47
CA GLU A 197 -19.25 26.95 -2.87
C GLU A 197 -19.71 28.31 -3.37
N THR A 198 -18.77 29.25 -3.52
CA THR A 198 -18.99 30.43 -4.34
C THR A 198 -18.99 29.92 -5.77
N GLU A 199 -20.09 29.26 -6.17
CA GLU A 199 -20.48 29.28 -7.57
C GLU A 199 -20.59 30.75 -7.91
N THR A 200 -19.64 31.23 -8.70
CA THR A 200 -19.80 32.49 -9.40
C THR A 200 -20.92 32.24 -10.40
N GLU A 201 -22.17 32.34 -9.94
CA GLU A 201 -23.30 32.52 -10.82
C GLU A 201 -22.99 33.79 -11.61
N THR A 202 -22.55 33.63 -12.85
CA THR A 202 -22.58 34.71 -13.81
C THR A 202 -24.07 35.07 -13.93
N PRO A 203 -24.53 36.27 -13.55
CA PRO A 203 -25.93 36.62 -13.69
C PRO A 203 -26.25 36.66 -15.18
N SER A 204 -26.78 35.56 -15.69
CA SER A 204 -27.25 35.46 -17.06
C SER A 204 -28.57 36.22 -17.14
N GLY A 205 -28.52 37.37 -17.81
CA GLY A 205 -29.57 37.84 -18.71
C GLY A 205 -30.98 37.96 -18.14
N GLY A 206 -31.42 39.21 -17.96
CA GLY A 206 -32.77 39.52 -17.51
C GLY A 206 -33.89 39.00 -18.41
N ALA A 207 -35.09 38.98 -17.83
CA ALA A 207 -36.35 39.02 -18.55
C ALA A 207 -37.33 39.92 -17.78
N SER A 208 -37.55 41.11 -18.32
CA SER A 208 -38.70 41.97 -18.00
C SER A 208 -39.99 41.24 -18.36
N HIS A 209 -40.96 41.20 -17.46
CA HIS A 209 -42.36 41.06 -17.83
C HIS A 209 -43.23 42.07 -17.10
N SER A 210 -43.92 42.87 -17.93
CA SER A 210 -44.82 43.98 -17.63
C SER A 210 -46.27 43.48 -17.58
N SER A 211 -47.09 44.00 -16.65
CA SER A 211 -48.56 44.11 -16.72
C SER A 211 -49.07 44.95 -15.52
N SER A 212 -49.20 46.29 -15.58
CA SER A 212 -50.32 47.13 -16.09
C SER A 212 -51.45 47.44 -15.04
N PRO A 213 -52.27 48.51 -15.20
CA PRO A 213 -52.38 49.63 -14.24
C PRO A 213 -53.79 49.83 -13.62
N SER A 214 -53.92 50.72 -12.61
CA SER A 214 -55.19 51.40 -12.29
C SER A 214 -54.94 52.78 -11.65
N ALA A 215 -55.74 53.74 -12.07
CA ALA A 215 -55.48 55.18 -12.13
C ALA A 215 -55.94 55.98 -10.87
N PRO A 216 -55.69 57.32 -10.80
CA PRO A 216 -55.83 58.15 -9.60
C PRO A 216 -57.14 58.97 -9.53
N SER A 217 -57.56 59.37 -8.32
CA SER A 217 -58.26 60.64 -7.93
C SER A 217 -58.95 60.41 -6.57
N SER A 218 -58.77 61.25 -5.55
CA SER A 218 -59.31 62.61 -5.49
C SER A 218 -58.62 63.45 -4.40
N SER A 219 -58.35 64.72 -4.68
CA SER A 219 -57.99 65.82 -3.75
C SER A 219 -59.26 66.48 -3.13
N PRO A 220 -59.22 67.65 -2.44
CA PRO A 220 -58.40 68.14 -1.32
C PRO A 220 -59.24 68.74 -0.14
N SER A 221 -58.52 69.18 0.91
CA SER A 221 -58.72 70.32 1.85
C SER A 221 -60.10 70.84 2.30
N ALA A 222 -60.19 71.09 3.61
CA ALA A 222 -60.94 72.19 4.23
C ALA A 222 -60.02 72.94 5.19
#